data_AF-A0A8T2P8Z7-F1
#
_entry.id   AF-A0A8T2P8Z7-F1
#
_cell.length_a   1.000
_cell.length_b   1.000
_cell.length_c   1.000
_cell.angle_alpha   90.00
_cell.angle_beta   90.00
_cell.angle_gamma   90.00
#
_symmetry.space_group_name_H-M   'P 1'
#
loop_
_entity.id
_entity.type
_entity.pdbx_description
1 polymer ?
#
loop_
_entity_poly.entity_id
_entity_poly.type
_entity_poly.pdbx_seq_one_letter_code
_entity_poly.pdbx_strand_id
1 'polypeptide(L)'
;MSQRKEQNLFFLNLPDLRKLCCVSLSLCCGSDDGEQRNTQVKMCRDLLGLYPDILASPALESFGEVTVIMAMGIPQRVLPGSLQVCLSYSLIFKLAPNWNKVGQLLVA
;
A
#
# COMPACT_ATOMS: atom_id res chain seq x y z
N MET A 1 25.79 21.46 26.08
CA MET A 1 25.76 21.64 24.61
C MET A 1 24.64 20.78 24.06
N SER A 2 23.62 21.40 23.46
CA SER A 2 22.42 20.70 23.00
C SER A 2 22.74 19.88 21.75
N GLN A 3 22.66 18.54 21.85
CA GLN A 3 22.77 17.66 20.69
C GLN A 3 21.56 17.89 19.78
N ARG A 4 21.75 18.67 18.71
CA ARG A 4 20.75 18.80 17.64
C ARG A 4 20.66 17.45 16.94
N LYS A 5 19.62 16.67 17.22
CA LYS A 5 19.30 15.41 16.51
C LYS A 5 19.27 15.73 15.01
N GLU A 6 20.20 15.16 14.25
CA GLU A 6 20.24 15.32 12.80
C GLU A 6 18.93 14.78 12.20
N GLN A 7 18.18 15.65 11.53
CA GLN A 7 16.97 15.26 10.82
C GLN A 7 17.40 14.75 9.44
N ASN A 8 17.29 13.44 9.25
CA ASN A 8 17.62 12.80 7.98
C ASN A 8 16.36 12.73 7.11
N LEU A 9 16.43 13.34 5.93
CA LEU A 9 15.44 13.19 4.88
C LEU A 9 15.86 12.03 3.98
N PHE A 10 14.98 11.03 3.86
CA PHE A 10 15.18 9.90 2.97
C PHE A 10 14.34 10.10 1.72
N PHE A 11 14.99 10.06 0.56
CA PHE A 11 14.32 10.08 -0.73
C PHE A 11 14.29 8.67 -1.30
N LEU A 12 13.14 8.27 -1.81
CA LEU A 12 13.00 7.02 -2.54
C LEU A 12 13.06 7.34 -4.03
N ASN A 13 13.98 6.69 -4.75
CA ASN A 13 13.96 6.73 -6.21
C ASN A 13 12.75 5.94 -6.71
N LEU A 14 12.10 6.45 -7.76
CA LEU A 14 10.98 5.74 -8.36
C LEU A 14 11.48 4.41 -8.95
N PRO A 15 10.87 3.27 -8.60
CA PRO A 15 11.22 1.99 -9.22
C PRO A 15 10.95 2.04 -10.73
N ASP A 16 11.72 1.26 -11.50
CA ASP A 16 11.49 1.15 -12.93
C ASP A 16 10.11 0.53 -13.19
N LEU A 17 9.18 1.34 -13.70
CA LEU A 17 7.81 0.94 -14.00
C LEU A 17 7.74 -0.22 -14.99
N ARG A 18 8.79 -0.42 -15.81
CA ARG A 18 8.89 -1.54 -16.75
C ARG A 18 9.25 -2.85 -16.07
N LYS A 19 9.52 -2.86 -14.78
CA LYS A 19 9.80 -4.08 -13.99
C LYS A 19 8.67 -4.40 -13.02
N LEU A 20 7.62 -3.59 -13.05
CA LEU A 20 6.45 -3.74 -12.23
C LEU A 20 5.32 -4.34 -13.06
N CYS A 21 4.46 -5.08 -12.39
CA CYS A 21 3.22 -5.60 -12.93
C CYS A 21 2.08 -5.13 -12.03
N CYS A 22 0.98 -4.69 -12.64
CA CYS A 22 -0.23 -4.26 -11.96
C CYS A 22 -1.34 -5.25 -12.31
N VAL A 23 -1.91 -5.89 -11.29
CA VAL A 23 -2.97 -6.88 -11.44
C VAL A 23 -4.17 -6.42 -10.65
N SER A 24 -5.35 -6.43 -11.28
CA SER A 24 -6.63 -6.25 -10.59
C SER A 24 -7.19 -7.62 -10.23
N LEU A 25 -7.39 -7.86 -8.95
CA LEU A 25 -8.04 -9.05 -8.42
C LEU A 25 -9.52 -8.77 -8.25
N SER A 26 -10.38 -9.52 -8.93
CA SER A 26 -11.82 -9.42 -8.75
C SER A 26 -12.28 -10.28 -7.57
N LEU A 27 -12.91 -9.66 -6.58
CA LEU A 27 -13.63 -10.29 -5.48
C LEU A 27 -15.07 -10.56 -5.90
N CYS A 28 -15.45 -11.83 -5.92
CA CYS A 28 -16.84 -12.23 -6.02
C CYS A 28 -17.51 -12.04 -4.66
N CYS A 29 -18.00 -10.83 -4.37
CA CYS A 29 -18.60 -10.52 -3.08
C CYS A 29 -20.11 -10.22 -3.25
N GLY A 30 -20.92 -10.73 -2.32
CA GLY A 30 -22.39 -10.71 -2.37
C GLY A 30 -23.00 -9.31 -2.36
N SER A 31 -24.31 -9.22 -2.59
CA SER A 31 -25.11 -8.04 -2.97
C SER A 31 -25.13 -6.82 -2.02
N ASP A 32 -24.30 -6.76 -0.98
CA ASP A 32 -24.29 -5.66 0.00
C ASP A 32 -22.98 -4.84 -0.04
N ASP A 33 -23.03 -3.64 -0.61
CA ASP A 33 -21.87 -2.77 -0.87
C ASP A 33 -21.04 -2.43 0.40
N GLY A 34 -21.69 -2.34 1.56
CA GLY A 34 -21.03 -2.06 2.85
C GLY A 34 -20.11 -3.20 3.30
N GLU A 35 -20.55 -4.44 3.14
CA GLU A 35 -19.74 -5.62 3.41
C GLU A 35 -18.61 -5.80 2.39
N GLN A 36 -18.83 -5.41 1.13
CA GLN A 36 -17.84 -5.53 0.06
C GLN A 36 -16.59 -4.70 0.34
N ARG A 37 -16.74 -3.43 0.76
CA ARG A 37 -15.58 -2.57 1.07
C ARG A 37 -14.81 -3.05 2.29
N ASN A 38 -15.50 -3.55 3.32
CA ASN A 38 -14.84 -4.14 4.48
C ASN A 38 -14.03 -5.38 4.08
N THR A 39 -14.61 -6.22 3.22
CA THR A 39 -13.95 -7.43 2.71
C THR A 39 -12.73 -7.10 1.86
N GLN A 40 -12.82 -6.10 0.96
CA GLN A 40 -11.68 -5.59 0.20
C GLN A 40 -10.55 -5.12 1.11
N VAL A 41 -10.87 -4.33 2.14
CA VAL A 41 -9.87 -3.81 3.07
C VAL A 41 -9.23 -4.96 3.85
N LYS A 42 -10.00 -5.94 4.33
CA LYS A 42 -9.45 -7.13 5.00
C LYS A 42 -8.49 -7.89 4.10
N MET A 43 -8.90 -8.21 2.87
CA MET A 43 -8.05 -8.89 1.90
C MET A 43 -6.78 -8.08 1.60
N CYS A 44 -6.88 -6.77 1.38
CA CYS A 44 -5.71 -5.91 1.13
C CYS A 44 -4.71 -5.98 2.30
N ARG A 45 -5.22 -5.93 3.54
CA ARG A 45 -4.39 -6.01 4.75
C ARG A 45 -3.72 -7.37 4.87
N ASP A 46 -4.45 -8.44 4.58
CA ASP A 46 -3.91 -9.80 4.62
C ASP A 46 -2.83 -9.99 3.55
N LEU A 47 -3.06 -9.53 2.32
CA LEU A 47 -2.07 -9.54 1.22
C LEU A 47 -0.78 -8.80 1.60
N LEU A 48 -0.91 -7.59 2.15
CA LEU A 48 0.23 -6.79 2.60
C LEU A 48 0.97 -7.40 3.81
N GLY A 49 0.27 -8.18 4.62
CA GLY A 49 0.85 -8.92 5.75
C GLY A 49 1.58 -10.19 5.33
N LEU A 50 1.04 -10.91 4.33
CA LEU A 50 1.59 -12.16 3.83
C LEU A 50 2.79 -11.95 2.89
N TYR A 51 2.74 -10.89 2.08
CA TYR A 51 3.75 -10.62 1.05
C TYR A 51 4.36 -9.23 1.23
N PRO A 52 5.60 -9.13 1.74
CA PRO A 52 6.24 -7.83 1.98
C PRO A 52 6.61 -7.10 0.68
N ASP A 53 6.77 -7.83 -0.42
CA ASP A 53 7.30 -7.33 -1.69
C ASP A 53 6.22 -6.84 -2.66
N ILE A 54 4.96 -6.90 -2.24
CA ILE A 54 3.82 -6.39 -3.02
C ILE A 54 3.30 -5.09 -2.42
N LEU A 55 2.67 -4.29 -3.27
CA LEU A 55 1.85 -3.16 -2.90
C LEU A 55 0.40 -3.52 -3.24
N ALA A 56 -0.55 -3.15 -2.38
CA ALA A 56 -1.96 -3.38 -2.64
C ALA A 56 -2.77 -2.16 -2.26
N SER A 57 -3.89 -1.96 -2.93
CA SER A 57 -4.92 -1.00 -2.51
C SER A 57 -6.30 -1.49 -2.94
N PRO A 58 -7.34 -1.22 -2.14
CA PRO A 58 -8.72 -1.39 -2.61
C PRO A 58 -8.95 -0.45 -3.81
N ALA A 59 -9.64 -0.92 -4.83
CA ALA A 59 -10.00 -0.08 -5.96
C ALA A 59 -10.95 1.04 -5.50
N LEU A 60 -10.73 2.27 -5.97
CA LEU A 60 -11.58 3.43 -5.63
C LEU A 60 -12.90 3.42 -6.40
N GLU A 61 -12.89 2.87 -7.62
CA GLU A 61 -14.00 2.91 -8.56
C GLU A 61 -14.85 1.63 -8.54
N SER A 62 -14.39 0.57 -7.86
CA SER A 62 -15.07 -0.74 -7.82
C SER A 62 -14.99 -1.36 -6.42
N PHE A 63 -16.13 -1.77 -5.88
CA PHE A 63 -16.24 -2.47 -4.59
C PHE A 63 -15.88 -3.95 -4.67
N GLY A 64 -15.66 -4.46 -5.88
CA GLY A 64 -15.27 -5.84 -6.13
C GLY A 64 -13.83 -5.99 -6.59
N GLU A 65 -12.97 -4.97 -6.55
CA GLU A 65 -11.60 -5.09 -7.08
C GLU A 65 -10.52 -4.65 -6.11
N VAL A 66 -9.41 -5.38 -6.09
CA VAL A 66 -8.19 -5.00 -5.38
C VAL A 66 -7.06 -4.89 -6.38
N THR A 67 -6.41 -3.73 -6.41
CA THR A 67 -5.25 -3.48 -7.25
C THR A 67 -4.00 -3.92 -6.51
N VAL A 68 -3.20 -4.79 -7.11
CA VAL A 68 -1.93 -5.27 -6.58
C VAL A 68 -0.81 -4.92 -7.55
N ILE A 69 0.27 -4.35 -7.03
CA ILE A 69 1.49 -4.08 -7.79
C ILE A 69 2.63 -4.91 -7.20
N MET A 70 3.32 -5.63 -8.06
CA MET A 70 4.45 -6.48 -7.67
C MET A 70 5.52 -6.48 -8.74
N ALA A 71 6.76 -6.75 -8.34
CA ALA A 71 7.86 -6.93 -9.28
C ALA A 71 7.77 -8.34 -9.89
N MET A 72 7.49 -8.43 -11.20
CA MET A 72 7.46 -9.70 -11.93
C MET A 72 8.32 -9.59 -13.19
N GLY A 73 8.91 -10.72 -13.62
CA GLY A 73 9.76 -10.78 -14.81
C GLY A 73 9.04 -10.49 -16.14
N ILE A 74 7.71 -10.42 -16.14
CA ILE A 74 6.88 -10.08 -17.30
C ILE A 74 6.26 -8.70 -17.06
N PRO A 75 6.64 -7.69 -17.86
CA PRO A 75 6.21 -6.32 -17.63
C PRO A 75 4.79 -6.08 -18.14
N GLN A 76 3.89 -5.67 -17.25
CA GLN A 76 2.63 -5.02 -17.63
C GLN A 76 2.72 -3.54 -17.32
N ARG A 77 2.12 -2.70 -18.17
CA ARG A 77 2.20 -1.24 -18.03
C ARG A 77 1.52 -0.80 -16.73
N VAL A 78 2.31 -0.36 -15.76
CA VAL A 78 1.80 0.28 -14.54
C VAL A 78 1.53 1.76 -14.80
N LEU A 79 0.32 2.21 -14.51
CA LEU A 79 -0.03 3.63 -14.56
C LEU A 79 0.49 4.34 -13.30
N PRO A 80 1.03 5.57 -13.41
CA PRO A 80 1.52 6.32 -12.25
C PRO A 80 0.47 6.52 -11.15
N GLY A 81 -0.79 6.71 -11.53
CA GLY A 81 -1.90 6.85 -10.58
C GLY A 81 -2.14 5.59 -9.73
N SER A 82 -2.14 4.41 -10.36
CA SER A 82 -2.29 3.13 -9.65
C SER A 82 -1.11 2.89 -8.70
N LEU A 83 0.11 3.19 -9.15
CA LEU A 83 1.30 3.07 -8.30
C LEU A 83 1.24 4.01 -7.10
N GLN A 84 0.85 5.27 -7.30
CA GLN A 84 0.73 6.24 -6.22
C GLN A 84 -0.24 5.77 -5.15
N VAL A 85 -1.44 5.32 -5.55
CA VAL A 85 -2.47 4.85 -4.61
C VAL A 85 -2.01 3.60 -3.85
N CYS A 86 -1.50 2.58 -4.56
CA CYS A 86 -0.97 1.35 -3.94
C CYS A 86 0.19 1.64 -2.99
N LEU A 87 1.14 2.50 -3.40
CA LEU A 87 2.28 2.88 -2.59
C LEU A 87 1.85 3.63 -1.32
N SER A 88 0.98 4.64 -1.45
CA SER A 88 0.48 5.40 -0.31
C SER A 88 -0.27 4.51 0.69
N TYR A 89 -1.20 3.67 0.21
CA TYR A 89 -1.95 2.77 1.08
C TYR A 89 -1.03 1.77 1.80
N SER A 90 -0.12 1.13 1.07
CA SER A 90 0.80 0.14 1.61
C SER A 90 1.78 0.76 2.61
N LEU A 91 2.27 1.97 2.33
CA LEU A 91 3.18 2.70 3.21
C LEU A 91 2.47 3.10 4.51
N ILE A 92 1.26 3.65 4.43
CA ILE A 92 0.45 3.97 5.61
C ILE A 92 0.18 2.69 6.42
N PHE A 93 -0.23 1.60 5.78
CA PHE A 93 -0.48 0.32 6.45
C PHE A 93 0.74 -0.19 7.21
N LYS A 94 1.93 -0.19 6.56
CA LYS A 94 3.18 -0.66 7.17
C LYS A 94 3.69 0.27 8.27
N LEU A 95 3.44 1.57 8.17
CA LEU A 95 3.88 2.55 9.17
C LEU A 95 2.93 2.68 10.36
N ALA A 96 1.62 2.48 10.16
CA ALA A 96 0.58 2.64 11.19
C ALA A 96 0.90 1.96 12.53
N PRO A 97 1.34 0.68 12.60
CA PRO A 97 1.65 0.05 13.90
C PRO A 97 2.84 0.70 14.63
N ASN A 98 3.73 1.38 13.92
CA ASN A 98 4.87 2.09 14.50
C ASN A 98 4.57 3.57 14.80
N TRP A 99 3.49 4.15 14.28
CA TRP A 99 3.09 5.54 14.61
C TRP A 99 2.81 5.72 16.10
N ASN A 100 2.21 4.71 16.75
CA ASN A 100 1.97 4.72 18.20
C ASN A 100 3.27 4.73 19.02
N LYS A 101 4.37 4.18 18.48
CA LYS A 101 5.69 4.22 19.12
C LYS A 101 6.35 5.59 18.97
N VAL A 102 6.10 6.29 17.85
CA VAL A 102 6.59 7.65 17.61
C VAL A 102 5.83 8.68 18.45
N GLY A 103 4.54 8.47 18.71
CA GLY A 103 3.76 9.33 19.62
C GLY A 103 4.40 9.47 21.01
N GLN A 104 4.99 8.39 21.53
CA GLN A 104 5.71 8.42 22.82
C GLN A 104 7.00 9.27 22.78
N LEU A 105 7.60 9.47 21.61
CA LEU A 105 8.79 10.31 21.41
C LEU A 105 8.44 11.81 21.23
N LEU A 106 7.18 12.14 20.93
CA LEU A 106 6.71 13.53 20.74
C LEU A 106 6.10 14.14 22.01
N VAL A 107 5.85 13.32 23.04
CA VAL A 107 5.30 13.74 24.35
C VAL A 107 6.42 13.97 25.39
N ALA A 108 7.69 13.79 25.01
CA ALA A 108 8.86 13.96 25.88
C ALA A 108 9.57 15.31 25.65
#